data_AF-A0A1B9F4M8-F1
#
_entry.id   AF-A0A1B9F4M8-F1
#
_cell.length_a   1.000
_cell.length_b   1.000
_cell.length_c   1.000
_cell.angle_alpha   90.00
_cell.angle_beta   90.00
_cell.angle_gamma   90.00
#
_symmetry.space_group_name_H-M   'P 1'
#
loop_
_entity.id
_entity.type
_entity.pdbx_description
1 polymer ?
#
loop_
_entity_poly.entity_id
_entity_poly.type
_entity_poly.pdbx_seq_one_letter_code
_entity_poly.pdbx_strand_id
1 'polypeptide(L)' 'MDVFQKLVRKYNPRGLWIHDVEIASIGMAHGISVIATNNIADFKRIAELEVIEI' A
#
# COMPACT_ATOMS: atom_id res chain seq x y z
N MET A 1 13.90 9.39 -5.02
CA MET A 1 13.42 9.11 -3.64
C MET A 1 12.38 8.03 -3.77
N ASP A 2 12.70 6.87 -3.24
CA ASP A 2 11.98 5.62 -3.42
C ASP A 2 10.54 5.67 -2.85
N VAL A 3 9.56 5.10 -3.58
CA VAL A 3 8.12 5.16 -3.23
C VAL A 3 7.87 4.44 -1.91
N PHE A 4 8.52 3.31 -1.69
CA PHE A 4 8.41 2.54 -0.46
C PHE A 4 8.89 3.35 0.74
N GLN A 5 10.06 3.99 0.65
CA GLN A 5 10.55 4.87 1.74
C GLN A 5 9.58 6.01 2.07
N LYS A 6 8.89 6.59 1.08
CA LYS A 6 7.88 7.62 1.33
C LYS A 6 6.68 7.05 2.09
N LEU A 7 6.16 5.91 1.67
CA LEU A 7 5.03 5.26 2.32
C LEU A 7 5.39 4.80 3.74
N VAL A 8 6.57 4.20 3.94
CA VAL A 8 7.05 3.79 5.27
C VAL A 8 7.15 4.99 6.21
N ARG A 9 7.68 6.13 5.75
CA ARG A 9 7.76 7.35 6.57
C ARG A 9 6.38 7.93 6.88
N LYS A 10 5.46 7.90 5.93
CA LYS A 10 4.11 8.46 6.07
C LYS A 10 3.23 7.62 6.99
N TYR A 11 3.29 6.29 6.86
CA TYR A 11 2.37 5.36 7.49
C TYR A 11 2.96 4.63 8.70
N ASN A 12 4.28 4.63 8.85
CA ASN A 12 5.02 3.95 9.91
C ASN A 12 4.50 2.51 10.17
N PRO A 13 4.50 1.65 9.13
CA PRO A 13 3.94 0.32 9.25
C PRO A 13 4.70 -0.53 10.28
N ARG A 14 3.96 -1.40 10.98
CA ARG A 14 4.49 -2.27 12.02
C ARG A 14 4.00 -3.70 11.81
N GLY A 15 4.84 -4.66 12.18
CA GLY A 15 4.52 -6.08 12.03
C GLY A 15 4.31 -6.44 10.55
N LEU A 16 3.29 -7.26 10.28
CA LEU A 16 3.02 -7.78 8.94
C LEU A 16 2.60 -6.71 7.91
N TRP A 17 2.13 -5.55 8.37
CA TRP A 17 1.67 -4.46 7.50
C TRP A 17 2.80 -3.86 6.62
N ILE A 18 4.07 -4.10 6.94
CA ILE A 18 5.20 -3.67 6.10
C ILE A 18 5.13 -4.28 4.71
N HIS A 19 4.64 -5.52 4.60
CA HIS A 19 4.52 -6.23 3.33
C HIS A 19 3.40 -5.65 2.47
N ASP A 20 2.27 -5.26 3.08
CA ASP A 20 1.19 -4.59 2.36
C ASP A 20 1.63 -3.22 1.83
N VAL A 21 2.43 -2.48 2.61
CA VAL A 21 3.04 -1.22 2.17
C VAL A 21 4.06 -1.45 1.04
N GLU A 22 4.79 -2.56 1.05
CA GLU A 22 5.69 -2.94 -0.05
C GLU A 22 4.90 -3.23 -1.33
N ILE A 23 3.85 -4.05 -1.27
CA ILE A 23 2.96 -4.33 -2.40
C ILE A 23 2.37 -3.03 -2.97
N ALA A 24 1.87 -2.16 -2.09
CA ALA A 24 1.38 -0.84 -2.45
C ALA A 24 2.44 0.01 -3.16
N SER A 25 3.67 0.00 -2.64
CA SER A 25 4.77 0.78 -3.22
C SER A 25 5.14 0.33 -4.63
N ILE A 26 5.09 -0.97 -4.91
CA ILE A 26 5.37 -1.54 -6.22
C ILE A 26 4.28 -1.09 -7.21
N GLY A 27 3.01 -1.25 -6.85
CA GLY A 27 1.90 -0.79 -7.69
C GLY A 27 2.02 0.70 -8.03
N MET A 28 2.23 1.53 -7.02
CA MET A 28 2.38 2.97 -7.19
C MET A 28 3.61 3.36 -8.03
N ALA A 29 4.73 2.65 -7.92
CA ALA A 29 5.92 2.87 -8.74
C ALA A 29 5.66 2.61 -10.23
N HIS A 30 4.70 1.74 -10.54
CA HIS A 30 4.25 1.43 -11.90
C HIS A 30 3.02 2.25 -12.35
N GLY A 31 2.58 3.24 -11.57
CA GLY A 31 1.39 4.04 -11.88
C GLY A 31 0.06 3.31 -11.66
N ILE A 32 0.08 2.19 -10.94
CA ILE A 32 -1.11 1.44 -10.55
C ILE A 32 -1.54 1.93 -9.17
N SER A 33 -2.70 2.57 -9.10
CA SER A 33 -3.31 3.05 -7.85
C SER A 33 -4.43 2.14 -7.35
N VAL A 34 -4.68 1.00 -7.99
CA VAL A 34 -5.80 0.11 -7.66
C VAL A 34 -5.27 -1.24 -7.16
N ILE A 35 -5.74 -1.70 -6.01
CA ILE A 35 -5.42 -3.02 -5.45
C ILE A 35 -6.71 -3.81 -5.27
N ALA A 36 -6.78 -4.99 -5.88
CA ALA A 36 -7.82 -5.96 -5.62
C ALA A 36 -7.38 -6.88 -4.46
N THR A 37 -8.14 -6.93 -3.38
CA THR A 37 -7.79 -7.74 -2.19
C THR A 37 -9.00 -8.05 -1.32
N ASN A 38 -8.99 -9.21 -0.66
CA ASN A 38 -9.93 -9.57 0.40
C ASN A 38 -9.52 -8.94 1.75
N ASN A 39 -8.25 -8.54 1.90
CA ASN A 39 -7.73 -7.92 3.13
C ASN A 39 -7.83 -6.39 3.08
N ILE A 40 -9.04 -5.90 2.96
CA ILE A 40 -9.32 -4.49 2.69
C ILE A 40 -8.85 -3.57 3.81
N ALA A 41 -8.87 -4.05 5.06
CA ALA A 41 -8.57 -3.25 6.24
C ALA A 41 -7.12 -2.71 6.22
N ASP A 42 -6.15 -3.50 5.79
CA ASP A 42 -4.75 -3.11 5.76
C ASP A 42 -4.43 -2.14 4.61
N PHE A 43 -5.06 -2.35 3.45
CA PHE A 43 -4.85 -1.51 2.27
C PHE A 43 -5.65 -0.20 2.30
N LYS A 44 -6.82 -0.16 2.94
CA LYS A 44 -7.60 1.09 3.13
C LYS A 44 -6.87 2.17 3.94
N ARG A 45 -5.81 1.79 4.68
CA ARG A 45 -4.99 2.73 5.45
C ARG A 45 -4.07 3.57 4.56
N ILE A 46 -3.86 3.13 3.31
CA ILE A 46 -3.04 3.83 2.33
C ILE A 46 -3.96 4.68 1.46
N ALA A 47 -3.87 6.00 1.62
CA ALA A 47 -4.80 6.94 1.00
C ALA A 47 -4.59 7.07 -0.52
N GLU A 48 -3.39 6.72 -0.99
CA GLU A 48 -3.01 6.74 -2.40
C GLU A 48 -3.56 5.56 -3.21
N LEU A 49 -4.22 4.59 -2.56
CA LEU A 49 -4.74 3.41 -3.19
C LEU A 49 -6.27 3.36 -3.17
N GLU A 50 -6.83 2.96 -4.29
CA GLU A 50 -8.20 2.48 -4.41
C GLU A 50 -8.21 0.97 -4.16
N VAL A 51 -9.09 0.53 -3.27
CA VAL A 51 -9.19 -0.88 -2.88
C VAL A 51 -10.48 -1.46 -3.46
N ILE A 52 -10.34 -2.52 -4.26
CA ILE A 52 -11.46 -3.30 -4.80
C ILE A 52 -11.56 -4.61 -4.00
N GLU A 53 -12.74 -4.88 -3.46
CA GLU A 53 -13.06 -6.16 -2.81
C GLU A 53 -13.28 -7.25 -3.87
N ILE A 54 -12.70 -8.43 -3.63
CA ILE A 54 -12.85 -9.63 -4.47
C ILE A 54 -13.21 -10.86 -3.62
#